data_AF-A0A0L6JTU4-F1
#
_entry.id   AF-A0A0L6JTU4-F1
#
_cell.length_a   1.000
_cell.length_b   1.000
_cell.length_c   1.000
_cell.angle_alpha   90.00
_cell.angle_beta   90.00
_cell.angle_gamma   90.00
#
_symmetry.space_group_name_H-M   'P 1'
#
loop_
_entity.id
_entity.type
_entity.pdbx_description
1 polymer ?
#
loop_
_entity_poly.entity_id
_entity_poly.type
_entity_poly.pdbx_seq_one_letter_code
_entity_poly.pdbx_strand_id
1 'polypeptide(L)'
;MIVEYIKYTFKKNLFKTYSCAIIEFIDAKYRDILDIPEFKEKEANDAIKLFISNFSRLKECDKILVCTKNNKGNFVVEKYPFANEEMNDHDDVFKEIIRYIANKYIRKTENINIIYGTRSINVKIMSRTEFLDMENGKKSEIISPVGKMESGQIKSGYGQINIKKDNGHDKVK
;
A
#
# COMPACT_ATOMS: atom_id res chain seq x y z
N MET A 1 0.38 17.67 5.28
CA MET A 1 0.29 16.36 4.59
C MET A 1 0.94 15.28 5.43
N ILE A 2 0.33 14.10 5.55
CA ILE A 2 0.93 12.93 6.19
C ILE A 2 1.18 11.87 5.11
N VAL A 3 2.37 11.28 5.11
CA VAL A 3 2.73 10.13 4.28
C VAL A 3 2.92 8.95 5.22
N GLU A 4 2.16 7.88 5.01
CA GLU A 4 2.34 6.63 5.74
C GLU A 4 2.94 5.59 4.82
N TYR A 5 3.76 4.71 5.37
CA TYR A 5 4.27 3.56 4.62
C TYR A 5 4.21 2.30 5.45
N ILE A 6 4.08 1.18 4.75
CA ILE A 6 4.34 -0.13 5.32
C ILE A 6 5.18 -0.94 4.33
N LYS A 7 6.30 -1.46 4.82
CA LYS A 7 7.22 -2.36 4.12
C LYS A 7 6.98 -3.78 4.60
N TYR A 8 7.01 -4.68 3.63
CA TYR A 8 6.76 -6.10 3.80
C TYR A 8 7.79 -6.90 3.02
N THR A 9 8.09 -8.10 3.51
CA THR A 9 8.87 -9.09 2.79
C THR A 9 8.01 -10.34 2.69
N PHE A 10 7.93 -10.95 1.52
CA PHE A 10 7.22 -12.21 1.30
C PHE A 10 8.07 -13.18 0.50
N LYS A 11 7.70 -14.46 0.58
CA LYS A 11 8.40 -15.53 -0.10
C LYS A 11 7.85 -15.66 -1.52
N LYS A 12 8.65 -15.40 -2.54
CA LYS A 12 8.27 -15.60 -3.95
C LYS A 12 8.39 -17.09 -4.33
N ASN A 13 9.44 -17.75 -3.85
CA ASN A 13 9.61 -19.21 -3.96
C ASN A 13 10.49 -19.73 -2.82
N LEU A 14 10.81 -21.03 -2.83
CA LEU A 14 11.63 -21.68 -1.78
C LEU A 14 12.91 -20.93 -1.41
N PHE A 15 13.56 -20.25 -2.36
CA PHE A 15 14.89 -19.65 -2.21
C PHE A 15 14.92 -18.13 -2.41
N LYS A 16 13.82 -17.51 -2.83
CA LYS A 16 13.77 -16.10 -3.17
C LYS A 16 12.68 -15.39 -2.38
N THR A 17 13.08 -14.35 -1.68
CA THR A 17 12.18 -13.37 -1.06
C THR A 17 12.04 -12.15 -1.97
N TYR A 18 10.96 -11.42 -1.75
CA TYR A 18 10.69 -10.17 -2.42
C TYR A 18 10.15 -9.18 -1.38
N SER A 19 10.61 -7.95 -1.47
CA SER A 19 10.31 -6.86 -0.56
C SER A 19 9.50 -5.76 -1.25
N CYS A 20 8.41 -5.35 -0.64
CA CYS A 20 7.50 -4.34 -1.16
C CYS A 20 7.23 -3.28 -0.11
N ALA A 21 7.28 -2.01 -0.48
CA ALA A 21 6.74 -0.93 0.33
C ALA A 21 5.46 -0.39 -0.31
N ILE A 22 4.39 -0.22 0.47
CA ILE A 22 3.20 0.52 0.07
C ILE A 22 3.20 1.85 0.83
N ILE A 23 3.17 2.95 0.07
CA ILE A 23 3.14 4.32 0.55
C ILE A 23 1.73 4.86 0.32
N GLU A 24 1.11 5.48 1.33
CA GLU A 24 -0.17 6.15 1.21
C GLU A 24 -0.05 7.61 1.64
N PHE A 25 -0.68 8.48 0.85
CA PHE A 25 -0.88 9.89 1.19
C PHE A 25 -2.16 10.05 2.01
N ILE A 26 -2.01 10.49 3.25
CA ILE A 26 -3.11 10.82 4.16
C ILE A 26 -3.06 12.33 4.39
N ASP A 27 -3.97 13.09 3.79
CA ASP A 27 -4.10 14.48 4.21
C ASP A 27 -4.97 14.59 5.47
N ALA A 28 -4.40 15.18 6.53
CA ALA A 28 -5.09 15.38 7.80
C ALA A 28 -6.22 16.41 7.71
N LYS A 29 -6.23 17.29 6.68
CA LYS A 29 -7.29 18.28 6.45
C LYS A 29 -8.48 17.76 5.64
N TYR A 30 -8.33 16.64 4.94
CA TYR A 30 -9.31 16.14 3.95
C TYR A 30 -9.83 14.74 4.28
N ARG A 31 -9.74 14.31 5.56
CA ARG A 31 -10.34 13.04 6.01
C ARG A 31 -11.82 12.88 5.65
N ASP A 32 -12.54 14.00 5.52
CA ASP A 32 -13.96 14.05 5.19
C ASP A 32 -14.27 14.83 3.89
N ILE A 33 -13.26 15.32 3.16
CA ILE A 33 -13.46 16.06 1.91
C ILE A 33 -12.76 15.31 0.78
N LEU A 34 -13.56 14.44 0.16
CA LEU A 34 -13.37 13.84 -1.15
C LEU A 34 -13.32 14.95 -2.21
N ASP A 35 -12.19 15.62 -2.32
CA ASP A 35 -11.79 16.27 -3.56
C ASP A 35 -10.28 16.43 -3.54
N ILE A 36 -9.62 15.48 -4.20
CA ILE A 36 -8.29 15.72 -4.75
C ILE A 36 -8.53 15.91 -6.26
N PRO A 37 -8.98 17.09 -6.71
CA PRO A 37 -8.82 17.47 -8.10
C PRO A 37 -7.33 17.72 -8.25
N GLU A 38 -6.61 16.80 -8.90
CA GLU A 38 -5.16 16.93 -9.12
C GLU A 38 -4.40 17.24 -7.83
N PHE A 39 -4.11 16.23 -7.01
CA PHE A 39 -2.89 16.30 -6.19
C PHE A 39 -1.83 16.57 -7.23
N LYS A 40 -1.28 17.80 -7.28
CA LYS A 40 -0.35 18.20 -8.32
C LYS A 40 0.68 17.09 -8.37
N GLU A 41 0.69 16.31 -9.43
CA GLU A 41 1.44 15.07 -9.54
C GLU A 41 2.90 15.29 -9.10
N LYS A 42 3.40 16.49 -9.39
CA LYS A 42 4.66 17.06 -8.93
C LYS A 42 4.85 17.09 -7.40
N GLU A 43 3.91 17.59 -6.61
CA GLU A 43 4.03 17.67 -5.14
C GLU A 43 3.99 16.29 -4.47
N ALA A 44 3.15 15.38 -4.97
CA ALA A 44 3.18 13.97 -4.57
C ALA A 44 4.53 13.34 -4.93
N ASN A 45 4.99 13.53 -6.16
CA ASN A 45 6.27 13.01 -6.65
C ASN A 45 7.44 13.53 -5.84
N ASP A 46 7.48 14.82 -5.51
CA ASP A 46 8.54 15.43 -4.72
C ASP A 46 8.51 14.93 -3.27
N ALA A 47 7.32 14.71 -2.70
CA ALA A 47 7.16 14.11 -1.39
C ALA A 47 7.59 12.62 -1.37
N ILE A 48 7.26 11.83 -2.39
CA ILE A 48 7.70 10.44 -2.55
C ILE A 48 9.23 10.40 -2.72
N LYS A 49 9.79 11.28 -3.57
CA LYS A 49 11.23 11.40 -3.77
C LYS A 49 11.94 11.73 -2.48
N LEU A 50 11.45 12.73 -1.74
CA LEU A 50 11.98 13.13 -0.45
C LEU A 50 11.85 11.98 0.57
N PHE A 51 10.75 11.25 0.55
CA PHE A 51 10.50 10.10 1.39
C PHE A 51 11.51 8.97 1.11
N ILE A 52 11.68 8.57 -0.15
CA ILE A 52 12.63 7.53 -0.55
C ILE A 52 14.09 7.97 -0.34
N SER A 53 14.41 9.26 -0.59
CA SER A 53 15.77 9.77 -0.43
C SER A 53 16.23 9.75 1.02
N ASN A 54 15.33 10.06 1.96
CA ASN A 54 15.60 10.11 3.40
C ASN A 54 15.52 8.74 4.09
N PHE A 55 14.91 7.73 3.46
CA PHE A 55 14.74 6.40 4.04
C PHE A 55 15.51 5.37 3.21
N SER A 56 16.81 5.22 3.50
CA SER A 56 17.69 4.24 2.84
C SER A 56 17.10 2.83 2.79
N ARG A 57 16.36 2.43 3.83
CA ARG A 57 15.67 1.12 3.92
C ARG A 57 14.62 0.86 2.83
N LEU A 58 14.10 1.91 2.20
CA LEU A 58 13.17 1.80 1.08
C LEU A 58 13.88 1.66 -0.26
N LYS A 59 15.12 2.18 -0.37
CA LYS A 59 15.96 2.00 -1.55
C LYS A 59 16.33 0.53 -1.79
N GLU A 60 16.25 -0.29 -0.74
CA GLU A 60 16.46 -1.74 -0.78
C GLU A 60 15.19 -2.53 -1.15
N CYS A 61 14.03 -1.88 -1.32
CA CYS A 61 12.81 -2.58 -1.70
C CYS A 61 12.81 -2.97 -3.18
N ASP A 62 12.39 -4.20 -3.49
CA ASP A 62 12.26 -4.67 -4.86
C ASP A 62 11.17 -3.91 -5.63
N LYS A 63 10.06 -3.55 -4.95
CA LYS A 63 9.08 -2.59 -5.47
C LYS A 63 8.59 -1.61 -4.40
N ILE A 64 8.28 -0.41 -4.88
CA ILE A 64 7.60 0.62 -4.11
C ILE A 64 6.29 0.92 -4.83
N LEU A 65 5.18 0.81 -4.11
CA LEU A 65 3.83 1.07 -4.58
C LEU A 65 3.28 2.29 -3.86
N VAL A 66 2.60 3.15 -4.59
CA VAL A 66 1.93 4.34 -4.09
C VAL A 66 0.44 4.09 -4.19
N CYS A 67 -0.23 4.05 -3.04
CA CYS A 67 -1.65 3.78 -2.90
C CYS A 67 -2.38 5.06 -2.52
N THR A 68 -3.46 5.37 -3.23
CA THR A 68 -4.35 6.50 -2.95
C THR A 68 -5.80 6.03 -3.01
N LYS A 69 -6.73 6.79 -2.42
CA LYS A 69 -8.17 6.52 -2.50
C LYS A 69 -8.86 7.65 -3.25
N ASN A 70 -9.57 7.33 -4.33
CA ASN A 70 -10.25 8.33 -5.15
C ASN A 70 -11.63 8.70 -4.57
N ASN A 71 -12.32 9.67 -5.20
CA ASN A 71 -13.63 10.16 -4.75
C ASN A 71 -14.77 9.12 -4.82
N LYS A 72 -14.59 8.05 -5.61
CA LYS A 72 -15.52 6.91 -5.68
C LYS A 72 -15.22 5.84 -4.63
N GLY A 73 -14.20 6.06 -3.80
CA GLY A 73 -13.75 5.12 -2.79
C GLY A 73 -12.90 3.97 -3.33
N ASN A 74 -12.48 4.02 -4.60
CA ASN A 74 -11.58 3.02 -5.18
C ASN A 74 -10.15 3.27 -4.68
N PHE A 75 -9.40 2.19 -4.47
CA PHE A 75 -7.96 2.26 -4.24
C PHE A 75 -7.25 2.32 -5.58
N VAL A 76 -6.52 3.39 -5.84
CA VAL A 76 -5.69 3.57 -7.04
C VAL A 76 -4.24 3.39 -6.62
N VAL A 77 -3.58 2.42 -7.23
CA VAL A 77 -2.21 2.04 -6.90
C VAL A 77 -1.32 2.18 -8.13
N GLU A 78 -0.15 2.75 -7.94
CA GLU A 78 0.85 2.95 -8.99
C GLU A 78 2.23 2.56 -8.48
N LYS A 79 3.11 2.11 -9.36
CA LYS A 79 4.50 1.79 -9.01
C LYS A 79 5.35 3.06 -9.00
N TYR A 80 6.34 3.10 -8.10
CA TYR A 80 7.36 4.13 -8.10
C TYR A 80 8.74 3.56 -8.49
N PRO A 81 9.49 4.20 -9.42
CA PRO A 81 9.05 5.31 -10.27
C PRO A 81 7.94 4.87 -11.25
N PHE A 82 7.08 5.81 -11.66
CA PHE A 82 5.87 5.61 -12.48
C PHE A 82 6.18 5.20 -13.93
N ALA A 83 6.91 4.11 -14.13
CA ALA A 83 7.23 3.56 -15.45
C ALA A 83 6.36 2.33 -15.76
N ASN A 84 5.87 2.29 -17.00
CA ASN A 84 5.01 1.26 -17.59
C ASN A 84 5.50 -0.17 -17.27
N GLU A 85 4.69 -0.96 -16.56
CA GLU A 85 4.98 -2.37 -16.30
C GLU A 85 4.58 -3.28 -17.48
N GLU A 86 5.32 -4.38 -17.63
CA GLU A 86 4.88 -5.53 -18.43
C GLU A 86 3.85 -6.37 -17.66
N MET A 87 2.83 -6.88 -18.37
CA MET A 87 1.59 -7.47 -17.82
C MET A 87 1.74 -8.67 -16.85
N ASN A 88 2.90 -9.31 -16.76
CA ASN A 88 3.04 -10.61 -16.11
C ASN A 88 3.18 -10.57 -14.57
N ASP A 89 3.36 -9.38 -13.97
CA ASP A 89 3.65 -9.22 -12.54
C ASP A 89 2.44 -8.75 -11.69
N HIS A 90 1.26 -8.60 -12.28
CA HIS A 90 0.12 -7.92 -11.66
C HIS A 90 -0.59 -8.71 -10.54
N ASP A 91 -0.70 -10.04 -10.64
CA ASP A 91 -1.52 -10.83 -9.69
C ASP A 91 -0.90 -10.90 -8.29
N ASP A 92 0.43 -11.02 -8.20
CA ASP A 92 1.15 -10.97 -6.92
C ASP A 92 1.03 -9.57 -6.30
N VAL A 93 1.12 -8.52 -7.11
CA VAL A 93 0.96 -7.13 -6.64
C VAL A 93 -0.46 -6.88 -6.11
N PHE A 94 -1.50 -7.39 -6.77
CA PHE A 94 -2.87 -7.25 -6.27
C PHE A 94 -3.06 -7.89 -4.89
N LYS A 95 -2.50 -9.08 -4.66
CA LYS A 95 -2.55 -9.72 -3.34
C LYS A 95 -1.88 -8.87 -2.26
N GLU A 96 -0.78 -8.20 -2.60
CA GLU A 96 -0.10 -7.30 -1.66
C GLU A 96 -0.93 -6.05 -1.33
N ILE A 97 -1.59 -5.46 -2.32
CA ILE A 97 -2.48 -4.32 -2.12
C ILE A 97 -3.68 -4.74 -1.26
N ILE A 98 -4.31 -5.89 -1.57
CA ILE A 98 -5.43 -6.45 -0.80
C ILE A 98 -5.02 -6.63 0.66
N ARG A 99 -3.83 -7.19 0.91
CA ARG A 99 -3.29 -7.39 2.26
C ARG A 99 -3.10 -6.08 3.02
N TYR A 100 -2.57 -5.06 2.35
CA TYR A 100 -2.42 -3.73 2.94
C TYR A 100 -3.78 -3.18 3.36
N ILE A 101 -4.77 -3.23 2.46
CA ILE A 101 -6.11 -2.71 2.70
C ILE A 101 -6.80 -3.49 3.84
N ALA A 102 -6.72 -4.82 3.80
CA ALA A 102 -7.28 -5.71 4.82
C ALA A 102 -6.75 -5.43 6.23
N ASN A 103 -5.45 -5.17 6.35
CA ASN A 103 -4.86 -4.90 7.66
C ASN A 103 -5.17 -3.50 8.18
N LYS A 104 -5.21 -2.52 7.27
CA LYS A 104 -5.29 -1.10 7.66
C LYS A 104 -6.71 -0.59 7.88
N TYR A 105 -7.63 -0.91 6.99
CA TYR A 105 -8.97 -0.30 7.00
C TYR A 105 -10.06 -1.24 7.51
N ILE A 106 -9.84 -2.55 7.43
CA ILE A 106 -10.93 -3.50 7.58
C ILE A 106 -11.19 -3.84 9.04
N ARG A 107 -12.40 -3.46 9.46
CA ARG A 107 -13.02 -3.89 10.71
C ARG A 107 -14.18 -4.88 10.48
N LYS A 108 -14.76 -4.90 9.28
CA LYS A 108 -15.89 -5.74 8.86
C LYS A 108 -15.79 -6.03 7.36
N THR A 109 -16.47 -7.07 6.89
CA THR A 109 -16.50 -7.45 5.47
C THR A 109 -16.94 -6.29 4.57
N GLU A 110 -16.15 -5.99 3.53
CA GLU A 110 -16.37 -4.85 2.64
C GLU A 110 -15.98 -5.19 1.19
N ASN A 111 -16.74 -4.64 0.23
CA ASN A 111 -16.43 -4.73 -1.19
C ASN A 111 -15.52 -3.57 -1.56
N ILE A 112 -14.41 -3.87 -2.21
CA ILE A 112 -13.36 -2.92 -2.53
C ILE A 112 -12.96 -3.09 -3.98
N ASN A 113 -12.87 -1.97 -4.68
CA ASN A 113 -12.31 -1.91 -6.02
C ASN A 113 -10.87 -1.40 -5.96
N ILE A 114 -9.96 -2.13 -6.59
CA ILE A 114 -8.53 -1.81 -6.65
C ILE A 114 -8.16 -1.61 -8.12
N ILE A 115 -7.52 -0.49 -8.42
CA ILE A 115 -7.04 -0.13 -9.74
C ILE A 115 -5.51 -0.12 -9.69
N TYR A 116 -4.85 -0.91 -10.53
CA TYR A 116 -3.39 -0.98 -10.64
C TYR A 116 -2.98 -0.99 -12.12
N GLY A 117 -2.34 0.10 -12.57
CA GLY A 117 -2.08 0.33 -13.99
C GLY A 117 -3.39 0.36 -14.80
N THR A 118 -3.47 -0.45 -15.86
CA THR A 118 -4.68 -0.59 -16.68
C THR A 118 -5.64 -1.68 -16.18
N ARG A 119 -5.28 -2.43 -15.13
CA ARG A 119 -6.11 -3.49 -14.56
C ARG A 119 -6.88 -2.98 -13.35
N SER A 120 -8.09 -3.49 -13.18
CA SER A 120 -8.85 -3.35 -11.95
C SER A 120 -9.30 -4.71 -11.46
N ILE A 121 -9.47 -4.85 -10.14
CA ILE A 121 -10.08 -6.03 -9.53
C ILE A 121 -11.09 -5.58 -8.47
N ASN A 122 -12.27 -6.18 -8.50
CA ASN A 122 -13.25 -6.05 -7.43
C ASN A 122 -13.13 -7.25 -6.49
N VAL A 123 -12.85 -6.97 -5.22
CA VAL A 123 -12.73 -8.00 -4.19
C VAL A 123 -13.66 -7.72 -3.02
N LYS A 124 -14.16 -8.78 -2.41
CA LYS A 124 -14.81 -8.72 -1.10
C LYS A 124 -13.83 -9.27 -0.07
N ILE A 125 -13.26 -8.39 0.74
CA ILE A 125 -12.35 -8.84 1.80
C ILE A 125 -13.22 -9.35 2.95
N MET A 126 -13.14 -10.66 3.18
CA MET A 126 -13.98 -11.35 4.15
C MET A 126 -13.44 -11.22 5.57
N SER A 127 -12.12 -11.29 5.70
CA SER A 127 -11.38 -11.18 6.96
C SER A 127 -9.98 -10.62 6.69
N ARG A 128 -9.15 -10.48 7.73
CA ARG A 128 -7.74 -10.08 7.57
C ARG A 128 -6.88 -11.11 6.82
N THR A 129 -7.37 -12.33 6.66
CA THR A 129 -6.62 -13.45 6.08
C THR A 129 -7.27 -14.00 4.81
N GLU A 130 -8.46 -13.52 4.42
CA GLU A 130 -9.21 -14.08 3.30
C GLU A 130 -9.94 -13.01 2.49
N PHE A 131 -9.99 -13.21 1.17
CA PHE A 131 -10.77 -12.40 0.24
C PHE A 131 -11.46 -13.27 -0.81
N LEU A 132 -12.54 -12.72 -1.38
CA LEU A 132 -13.28 -13.27 -2.50
C LEU A 132 -13.06 -12.37 -3.70
N ASP A 133 -12.52 -12.93 -4.78
CA ASP A 133 -12.54 -12.28 -6.09
C ASP A 133 -13.97 -12.30 -6.63
N MET A 134 -14.53 -11.12 -6.86
CA MET A 134 -15.95 -10.98 -7.22
C MET A 134 -16.19 -11.24 -8.71
N GLU A 135 -15.15 -11.24 -9.56
CA GLU A 135 -15.28 -11.45 -11.00
C GLU A 135 -15.38 -12.94 -11.34
N ASN A 136 -14.59 -13.78 -10.66
CA ASN A 136 -14.58 -15.23 -10.88
C ASN A 136 -15.16 -16.04 -9.71
N GLY A 137 -15.55 -15.40 -8.61
CA GLY A 137 -16.12 -16.04 -7.42
C GLY A 137 -15.12 -16.87 -6.61
N LYS A 138 -13.81 -16.74 -6.88
CA LYS A 138 -12.77 -17.53 -6.21
C LYS A 138 -12.42 -16.93 -4.86
N LYS A 139 -12.57 -17.73 -3.80
CA LYS A 139 -12.04 -17.42 -2.48
C LYS A 139 -10.53 -17.71 -2.43
N SER A 140 -9.75 -16.78 -1.91
CA SER A 140 -8.30 -16.89 -1.79
C SER A 140 -7.81 -16.41 -0.42
N GLU A 141 -6.71 -16.99 0.03
CA GLU A 141 -6.01 -16.53 1.23
C GLU A 141 -5.15 -15.30 0.94
N ILE A 142 -5.06 -14.42 1.93
CA ILE A 142 -4.13 -13.30 1.92
C ILE A 142 -2.77 -13.80 2.40
N ILE A 143 -1.76 -13.67 1.54
CA ILE A 143 -0.40 -14.18 1.81
C ILE A 143 0.16 -13.51 3.07
N SER A 144 0.70 -14.30 3.99
CA SER A 144 1.38 -13.76 5.18
C SER A 144 2.80 -13.32 4.85
N PRO A 145 3.27 -12.17 5.37
CA PRO A 145 4.65 -11.75 5.19
C PRO A 145 5.61 -12.73 5.86
N VAL A 146 6.80 -12.90 5.27
CA VAL A 146 7.92 -13.61 5.87
C VAL A 146 8.93 -12.58 6.37
N GLY A 147 9.02 -12.42 7.68
CA GLY A 147 9.93 -11.49 8.34
C GLY A 147 9.25 -10.28 8.99
N LYS A 148 10.07 -9.34 9.47
CA LYS A 148 9.58 -8.17 10.20
C LYS A 148 8.87 -7.21 9.26
N MET A 149 7.68 -6.77 9.67
CA MET A 149 7.01 -5.65 9.04
C MET A 149 7.60 -4.34 9.58
N GLU A 150 7.88 -3.40 8.68
CA GLU A 150 8.32 -2.06 9.05
C GLU A 150 7.26 -1.06 8.62
N SER A 151 6.79 -0.22 9.54
CA SER A 151 5.88 0.87 9.21
C SER A 151 6.44 2.20 9.70
N GLY A 152 5.93 3.28 9.12
CA GLY A 152 6.23 4.61 9.62
C GLY A 152 5.36 5.67 8.98
N GLN A 153 5.50 6.88 9.51
CA GLN A 153 4.74 8.05 9.12
C GLN A 153 5.71 9.23 8.96
N ILE A 154 5.50 10.08 7.96
CA ILE A 154 6.12 11.40 7.85
C ILE A 154 5.00 12.43 7.83
N LYS A 155 5.13 13.48 8.63
CA LYS A 155 4.25 14.64 8.54
C LYS A 155 5.04 15.76 7.86
N SER A 156 4.63 16.17 6.66
CA SER A 156 5.17 17.38 6.05
C SER A 156 4.44 18.60 6.61
N GLY A 157 5.16 19.32 7.47
CA GLY A 157 4.97 20.70 7.88
C GLY A 157 6.35 21.26 8.22
N TYR A 158 6.73 22.38 7.59
CA TYR A 158 7.98 23.13 7.84
C TYR A 158 9.20 22.27 8.27
N GLY A 159 9.56 21.26 7.48
CA GLY A 159 10.85 20.56 7.61
C GLY A 159 11.02 19.56 8.76
N GLN A 160 9.98 19.10 9.44
CA GLN A 160 10.13 18.10 10.53
C GLN A 160 9.63 16.70 10.17
N ILE A 161 10.55 15.74 10.07
CA ILE A 161 10.26 14.31 9.88
C ILE A 161 10.03 13.66 11.25
N ASN A 162 8.77 13.36 11.59
CA ASN A 162 8.43 12.61 12.82
C ASN A 162 8.12 11.14 12.51
N ILE A 163 9.09 10.26 12.72
CA ILE A 163 8.94 8.81 12.54
C ILE A 163 8.28 8.21 13.78
N LYS A 164 6.98 7.90 13.72
CA LYS A 164 6.39 6.97 14.68
C LYS A 164 6.82 5.55 14.31
N LYS A 165 7.70 4.96 15.12
CA LYS A 165 7.90 3.51 15.14
C LYS A 165 6.71 2.90 15.88
N ASP A 166 5.74 2.38 15.15
CA ASP A 166 4.82 1.43 15.77
C ASP A 166 5.61 0.14 15.95
N ASN A 167 6.14 -0.05 17.16
CA ASN A 167 6.54 -1.36 17.62
C ASN A 167 5.29 -2.24 17.54
N GLY A 168 5.20 -3.05 16.49
CA GLY A 168 4.26 -4.16 16.43
C GLY A 168 4.35 -4.89 17.76
N HIS A 169 3.22 -4.92 18.46
CA HIS A 169 3.09 -5.61 19.73
C HIS A 169 3.51 -7.07 19.54
N ASP A 170 4.70 -7.41 20.04
CA ASP A 170 4.92 -8.73 20.61
C ASP A 170 3.90 -8.89 21.73
N LYS A 171 2.85 -9.65 21.46
CA LYS A 171 2.20 -10.45 22.49
C LYS A 171 2.41 -11.91 22.13
N VAL A 172 3.61 -12.38 22.44
CA VAL A 172 3.79 -13.76 22.90
C VAL A 172 3.52 -13.73 24.41
N LYS A 173 2.34 -14.18 24.79
CA LYS A 173 2.06 -15.07 25.93
C LYS A 173 0.60 -15.46 25.90
#